data_AF-A0A953PI57-F1
#
_entry.id   AF-A0A953PI57-F1
#
_cell.length_a   1.000
_cell.length_b   1.000
_cell.length_c   1.000
_cell.angle_alpha   90.00
_cell.angle_beta   90.00
_cell.angle_gamma   90.00
#
_symmetry.space_group_name_H-M   'P 1'
#
loop_
_entity.id
_entity.type
_entity.pdbx_description
1 polymer ?
#
loop_
_entity_poly.entity_id
_entity_poly.type
_entity_poly.pdbx_seq_one_letter_code
_entity_poly.pdbx_strand_id
1 'polypeptide(L)'
;MSDNKSSDHPMKKPKRGRPREIDPRIVLGSADHYRIVFLQFWSKLGARLLAAQSSEEVARAVREEAADISASLDPYSDLILKIVKDPKFPRARSTSQMHFLADSLGGQGFVTPRRAREICAEERAKKRYFIVRREYYIECSCGYKGPALDGACRDCGTGELSWDLMTKDNS
;
A
#
# COMPACT_ATOMS: atom_id res chain seq x y z
N MET A 1 -26.10 -32.51 20.77
CA MET A 1 -26.96 -31.56 20.02
C MET A 1 -26.86 -30.21 20.70
N SER A 2 -26.96 -29.14 19.91
CA SER A 2 -26.95 -27.71 20.28
C SER A 2 -25.56 -27.07 20.45
N ASP A 3 -25.18 -25.98 19.80
CA ASP A 3 -25.64 -25.25 18.61
C ASP A 3 -24.46 -24.35 18.19
N ASN A 4 -23.92 -24.54 16.98
CA ASN A 4 -22.87 -23.69 16.41
C ASN A 4 -23.52 -22.40 15.87
N LYS A 5 -23.45 -21.30 16.62
CA LYS A 5 -23.82 -19.97 16.10
C LYS A 5 -22.69 -19.44 15.22
N SER A 6 -22.80 -19.72 13.92
CA SER A 6 -22.10 -18.97 12.87
C SER A 6 -22.52 -17.50 12.96
N SER A 7 -21.58 -16.63 13.31
CA SER A 7 -21.78 -15.18 13.27
C SER A 7 -21.59 -14.69 11.84
N ASP A 8 -22.66 -14.82 11.06
CA ASP A 8 -22.79 -14.18 9.76
C ASP A 8 -22.87 -12.66 10.00
N HIS A 9 -21.76 -11.95 9.83
CA HIS A 9 -21.73 -10.49 9.90
C HIS A 9 -22.08 -9.94 8.51
N PRO A 10 -23.29 -9.39 8.31
CA PRO A 10 -23.66 -8.85 7.01
C PRO A 10 -22.77 -7.63 6.72
N MET A 11 -21.93 -7.74 5.67
CA MET A 11 -21.22 -6.59 5.11
C MET A 11 -22.25 -5.52 4.72
N LYS A 12 -22.36 -4.47 5.53
CA LYS A 12 -23.24 -3.33 5.27
C LYS A 12 -22.85 -2.73 3.91
N LYS A 13 -23.77 -2.81 2.94
CA LYS A 13 -23.64 -2.12 1.65
C LYS A 13 -23.38 -0.62 1.91
N PRO A 14 -22.40 0.02 1.25
CA PRO A 14 -22.13 1.43 1.45
C PRO A 14 -23.37 2.26 1.06
N LYS A 15 -23.75 3.21 1.92
CA LYS A 15 -24.84 4.16 1.65
C LYS A 15 -24.50 4.94 0.38
N ARG A 16 -25.49 5.16 -0.50
CA ARG A 16 -25.37 6.06 -1.66
C ARG A 16 -24.98 7.47 -1.17
N GLY A 17 -23.78 7.94 -1.51
CA GLY A 17 -23.20 9.23 -1.09
C GLY A 17 -21.66 9.23 -1.10
N ARG A 18 -21.03 10.42 -1.12
CA ARG A 18 -19.58 10.72 -1.32
C ARG A 18 -18.65 9.57 -0.91
N PRO A 19 -17.76 9.07 -1.82
CA PRO A 19 -16.82 8.00 -1.52
C PRO A 19 -16.07 8.29 -0.22
N ARG A 20 -15.83 7.26 0.61
CA ARG A 20 -14.96 7.40 1.78
C ARG A 20 -13.60 7.86 1.28
N GLU A 21 -13.26 9.11 1.60
CA GLU A 21 -12.00 9.71 1.21
C GLU A 21 -10.93 9.13 2.13
N ILE A 22 -10.25 8.09 1.63
CA ILE A 22 -9.04 7.59 2.27
C ILE A 22 -7.89 8.45 1.82
N ASP A 23 -7.05 8.83 2.77
CA ASP A 23 -5.80 9.52 2.49
C ASP A 23 -4.96 8.70 1.48
N PRO A 24 -4.67 9.24 0.29
CA PRO A 24 -3.81 8.61 -0.71
C PRO A 24 -2.48 8.08 -0.15
N ARG A 25 -1.93 8.75 0.87
CA ARG A 25 -0.67 8.34 1.52
C ARG A 25 -0.82 7.04 2.29
N ILE A 26 -1.97 6.78 2.89
CA ILE A 26 -2.25 5.52 3.57
C ILE A 26 -2.29 4.39 2.55
N VAL A 27 -2.96 4.60 1.41
CA VAL A 27 -3.01 3.61 0.32
C VAL A 27 -1.61 3.29 -0.20
N LEU A 28 -0.79 4.32 -0.45
CA LEU A 28 0.59 4.14 -0.90
C LEU A 28 1.42 3.39 0.15
N GLY A 29 1.33 3.79 1.43
CA GLY A 29 2.06 3.14 2.52
C GLY A 29 1.71 1.67 2.67
N SER A 30 0.43 1.31 2.60
CA SER A 30 -0.03 -0.08 2.59
C SER A 30 0.47 -0.84 1.37
N ALA A 31 0.43 -0.23 0.17
CA ALA A 31 0.96 -0.86 -1.03
C ALA A 31 2.48 -1.13 -0.92
N ASP A 32 3.25 -0.17 -0.43
CA ASP A 32 4.69 -0.32 -0.27
C ASP A 32 5.03 -1.40 0.78
N HIS A 33 4.27 -1.48 1.88
CA HIS A 33 4.36 -2.59 2.82
C HIS A 33 4.14 -3.94 2.13
N TYR A 34 3.06 -4.08 1.35
CA TYR A 34 2.78 -5.32 0.63
C TYR A 34 3.83 -5.66 -0.43
N ARG A 35 4.48 -4.67 -1.06
CA ARG A 35 5.61 -4.93 -1.99
C ARG A 35 6.78 -5.58 -1.29
N ILE A 36 7.14 -5.12 -0.09
CA ILE A 36 8.22 -5.72 0.72
C ILE A 36 7.84 -7.14 1.13
N VAL A 37 6.61 -7.30 1.62
CA VAL A 37 6.06 -8.59 2.01
C VAL A 37 6.10 -9.58 0.84
N PHE A 38 5.58 -9.21 -0.32
CA PHE A 38 5.61 -10.12 -1.46
C PHE A 38 7.02 -10.39 -1.93
N LEU A 39 7.94 -9.42 -1.92
CA LEU A 39 9.34 -9.67 -2.26
C LEU A 39 9.95 -10.81 -1.43
N GLN A 40 9.62 -10.88 -0.14
CA GLN A 40 10.11 -11.92 0.76
C GLN A 40 9.46 -13.29 0.54
N PHE A 41 8.14 -13.32 0.34
CA PHE A 41 7.38 -14.58 0.34
C PHE A 41 6.98 -15.09 -1.05
N TRP A 42 7.17 -14.32 -2.12
CA TRP A 42 6.66 -14.65 -3.46
C TRP A 42 7.22 -15.94 -4.05
N SER A 43 8.47 -16.30 -3.72
CA SER A 43 9.09 -17.54 -4.20
C SER A 43 8.31 -18.79 -3.77
N LYS A 44 7.67 -18.76 -2.60
CA LYS A 44 6.85 -19.84 -2.06
C LYS A 44 5.35 -19.65 -2.32
N LEU A 45 4.89 -18.40 -2.15
CA LEU A 45 3.47 -18.05 -2.17
C LEU A 45 2.94 -17.84 -3.59
N GLY A 46 3.75 -17.30 -4.51
CA GLY A 46 3.31 -16.81 -5.81
C GLY A 46 2.64 -17.88 -6.65
N ALA A 47 3.25 -19.05 -6.80
CA ALA A 47 2.69 -20.15 -7.60
C ALA A 47 1.33 -20.62 -7.07
N ARG A 48 1.18 -20.73 -5.75
CA ARG A 48 -0.08 -21.16 -5.11
C ARG A 48 -1.18 -20.12 -5.27
N LEU A 49 -0.86 -18.83 -5.11
CA LEU A 49 -1.83 -17.75 -5.33
C LEU A 49 -2.33 -17.71 -6.78
N LEU A 50 -1.44 -17.89 -7.75
CA LEU A 50 -1.79 -17.90 -9.17
C LEU A 50 -2.65 -19.12 -9.55
N ALA A 51 -2.40 -20.27 -8.92
CA ALA A 51 -3.14 -21.50 -9.17
C ALA A 51 -4.51 -21.55 -8.45
N ALA A 52 -4.68 -20.79 -7.37
CA ALA A 52 -5.88 -20.81 -6.54
C ALA A 52 -7.17 -20.54 -7.35
N GLN A 53 -8.23 -21.28 -7.03
CA GLN A 53 -9.56 -21.18 -7.63
C GLN A 53 -10.61 -20.68 -6.65
N SER A 54 -10.33 -20.73 -5.34
CA SER A 54 -11.20 -20.22 -4.29
C SER A 54 -10.43 -19.34 -3.30
N SER A 55 -11.17 -18.55 -2.52
CA SER A 55 -10.57 -17.72 -1.48
C SER A 55 -10.07 -18.54 -0.30
N GLU A 56 -10.68 -19.69 -0.04
CA GLU A 56 -10.19 -20.66 0.93
C GLU A 56 -8.81 -21.22 0.55
N GLU A 57 -8.58 -21.48 -0.73
CA GLU A 57 -7.27 -21.90 -1.24
C GLU A 57 -6.21 -20.80 -1.09
N VAL A 58 -6.60 -19.54 -1.31
CA VAL A 58 -5.74 -18.37 -1.05
C VAL A 58 -5.38 -18.29 0.44
N ALA A 59 -6.38 -18.34 1.32
CA ALA A 59 -6.17 -18.28 2.77
C ALA A 59 -5.28 -19.43 3.25
N ARG A 60 -5.51 -20.65 2.74
CA ARG A 60 -4.67 -21.80 3.04
C ARG A 60 -3.23 -21.59 2.57
N ALA A 61 -3.02 -21.11 1.35
CA ALA A 61 -1.68 -20.83 0.83
C ALA A 61 -0.94 -19.78 1.66
N VAL A 62 -1.66 -18.73 2.10
CA VAL A 62 -1.12 -17.68 2.97
C VAL A 62 -0.72 -18.25 4.33
N ARG A 63 -1.59 -19.03 4.99
CA ARG A 63 -1.29 -19.64 6.30
C ARG A 63 -0.12 -20.62 6.26
N GLU A 64 0.00 -21.40 5.19
CA GLU A 64 1.04 -22.43 5.07
C GLU A 64 2.40 -21.85 4.67
N GLU A 65 2.43 -20.94 3.69
CA GLU A 65 3.70 -20.45 3.12
C GLU A 65 4.17 -19.11 3.72
N ALA A 66 3.27 -18.40 4.40
CA ALA A 66 3.52 -17.08 4.95
C ALA A 66 2.85 -16.91 6.33
N ALA A 67 3.00 -17.92 7.19
CA ALA A 67 2.40 -17.98 8.52
C ALA A 67 2.60 -16.69 9.34
N ASP A 68 3.82 -16.13 9.31
CA ASP A 68 4.23 -14.93 10.05
C ASP A 68 3.39 -13.68 9.72
N ILE A 69 2.85 -13.61 8.51
CA ILE A 69 2.08 -12.47 8.01
C ILE A 69 0.63 -12.84 7.71
N SER A 70 0.22 -14.08 8.01
CA SER A 70 -1.09 -14.61 7.64
C SER A 70 -2.23 -13.74 8.15
N ALA A 71 -2.13 -13.22 9.39
CA ALA A 71 -3.10 -12.29 9.97
C ALA A 71 -3.32 -11.01 9.13
N SER A 72 -2.34 -10.60 8.33
CA SER A 72 -2.42 -9.39 7.49
C SER A 72 -2.98 -9.63 6.09
N LEU A 73 -3.01 -10.89 5.63
CA LEU A 73 -3.39 -11.27 4.27
C LEU A 73 -4.65 -12.15 4.22
N ASP A 74 -4.84 -13.05 5.18
CA ASP A 74 -6.00 -13.94 5.28
C ASP A 74 -7.34 -13.20 5.19
N PRO A 75 -7.56 -12.07 5.90
CA PRO A 75 -8.81 -11.33 5.81
C PRO A 75 -9.13 -10.82 4.40
N TYR A 76 -8.12 -10.73 3.53
CA TYR A 76 -8.25 -10.22 2.17
C TYR A 76 -8.22 -11.33 1.10
N SER A 77 -8.40 -12.59 1.49
CA SER A 77 -8.30 -13.73 0.55
C SER A 77 -9.24 -13.63 -0.65
N ASP A 78 -10.48 -13.20 -0.44
CA ASP A 78 -11.45 -12.93 -1.52
C ASP A 78 -10.94 -11.83 -2.48
N LEU A 79 -10.37 -10.76 -1.90
CA LEU A 79 -9.86 -9.63 -2.66
C LEU A 79 -8.61 -10.02 -3.45
N ILE A 80 -7.69 -10.78 -2.85
CA ILE A 80 -6.49 -11.31 -3.49
C ILE A 80 -6.88 -12.20 -4.66
N LEU A 81 -7.82 -13.14 -4.48
CA LEU A 81 -8.32 -13.99 -5.56
C LEU A 81 -8.86 -13.14 -6.72
N LYS A 82 -9.70 -12.15 -6.41
CA LYS A 82 -10.27 -11.24 -7.41
C LYS A 82 -9.19 -10.46 -8.18
N ILE A 83 -8.12 -10.03 -7.50
CA ILE A 83 -7.00 -9.30 -8.13
C ILE A 83 -6.17 -10.22 -9.02
N VAL A 84 -5.84 -11.41 -8.54
CA VAL A 84 -5.02 -12.39 -9.30
C VAL A 84 -5.75 -12.88 -10.55
N LYS A 85 -7.08 -12.99 -10.50
CA LYS A 85 -7.92 -13.34 -11.65
C LYS A 85 -8.30 -12.13 -12.54
N ASP A 86 -7.82 -10.92 -12.24
CA ASP A 86 -8.07 -9.74 -13.07
C ASP A 86 -7.49 -9.98 -14.49
N PRO A 87 -8.25 -9.73 -15.57
CA PRO A 87 -7.75 -9.88 -16.94
C PRO A 87 -6.47 -9.09 -17.24
N LYS A 88 -6.24 -7.98 -16.53
CA LYS A 88 -5.06 -7.14 -16.64
C LYS A 88 -3.90 -7.58 -15.74
N PHE A 89 -4.07 -8.65 -14.98
CA PHE A 89 -3.03 -9.17 -14.11
C PHE A 89 -1.81 -9.64 -14.95
N PRO A 90 -0.58 -9.19 -14.63
CA PRO A 90 0.61 -9.56 -15.39
C PRO A 90 0.87 -11.08 -15.37
N ARG A 91 1.18 -11.68 -16.53
CA ARG A 91 1.41 -13.14 -16.62
C ARG A 91 2.88 -13.55 -16.65
N ALA A 92 3.76 -12.64 -17.08
CA ALA A 92 5.12 -13.03 -17.48
C ALA A 92 6.19 -12.82 -16.39
N ARG A 93 6.07 -11.78 -15.55
CA ARG A 93 7.14 -11.37 -14.62
C ARG A 93 6.64 -11.34 -13.19
N SER A 94 7.31 -12.09 -12.33
CA SER A 94 7.04 -12.13 -10.88
C SER A 94 7.06 -10.74 -10.25
N THR A 95 8.03 -9.89 -10.61
CA THR A 95 8.11 -8.50 -10.12
C THR A 95 6.88 -7.68 -10.47
N SER A 96 6.41 -7.78 -11.72
CA SER A 96 5.18 -7.11 -12.15
C SER A 96 3.95 -7.67 -11.44
N GLN A 97 3.90 -8.98 -11.17
CA GLN A 97 2.82 -9.62 -10.42
C GLN A 97 2.75 -9.12 -8.97
N MET A 98 3.90 -9.10 -8.28
CA MET A 98 4.02 -8.59 -6.91
C MET A 98 3.59 -7.12 -6.81
N HIS A 99 4.09 -6.26 -7.70
CA HIS A 99 3.73 -4.85 -7.71
C HIS A 99 2.25 -4.64 -8.03
N PHE A 100 1.71 -5.37 -9.01
CA PHE A 100 0.30 -5.27 -9.36
C PHE A 100 -0.59 -5.70 -8.20
N LEU A 101 -0.28 -6.83 -7.54
CA LEU A 101 -1.02 -7.31 -6.39
C LEU A 101 -0.93 -6.32 -5.22
N ALA A 102 0.27 -5.85 -4.88
CA ALA A 102 0.50 -4.91 -3.79
C ALA A 102 -0.23 -3.58 -3.98
N ASP A 103 -0.10 -2.96 -5.15
CA ASP A 103 -0.74 -1.67 -5.46
C ASP A 103 -2.28 -1.81 -5.52
N SER A 104 -2.78 -2.99 -5.86
CA SER A 104 -4.21 -3.30 -5.83
C SER A 104 -4.73 -3.54 -4.41
N LEU A 105 -3.91 -4.15 -3.55
CA LEU A 105 -4.25 -4.49 -2.18
C LEU A 105 -4.06 -3.31 -1.21
N GLY A 106 -3.28 -2.30 -1.58
CA GLY A 106 -3.05 -1.10 -0.76
C GLY A 106 -4.34 -0.36 -0.37
N GLY A 107 -5.41 -0.52 -1.14
CA GLY A 107 -6.73 0.01 -0.80
C GLY A 107 -7.53 -0.82 0.22
N GLN A 108 -7.07 -2.03 0.57
CA GLN A 108 -7.66 -2.96 1.56
C GLN A 108 -9.19 -3.11 1.48
N GLY A 109 -9.76 -3.01 0.27
CA GLY A 109 -11.20 -3.11 0.02
C GLY A 109 -12.00 -1.83 0.28
N PHE A 110 -11.39 -0.76 0.80
CA PHE A 110 -12.04 0.53 0.96
C PHE A 110 -12.20 1.31 -0.35
N VAL A 111 -11.24 1.13 -1.27
CA VAL A 111 -11.32 1.56 -2.66
C VAL A 111 -11.21 0.36 -3.58
N THR A 112 -11.66 0.49 -4.82
CA THR A 112 -11.54 -0.61 -5.79
C THR A 112 -10.05 -0.89 -6.08
N PRO A 113 -9.67 -2.15 -6.40
CA PRO A 113 -8.29 -2.48 -6.77
C PRO A 113 -7.70 -1.58 -7.85
N ARG A 114 -8.51 -1.23 -8.85
CA ARG A 114 -8.12 -0.28 -9.90
C ARG A 114 -7.82 1.10 -9.32
N ARG A 115 -8.70 1.66 -8.49
CA ARG A 115 -8.50 2.99 -7.91
C ARG A 115 -7.29 3.01 -6.96
N ALA A 116 -7.05 1.93 -6.21
CA ALA A 116 -5.85 1.79 -5.39
C ALA A 116 -4.57 1.92 -6.25
N ARG A 117 -4.52 1.23 -7.39
CA ARG A 117 -3.40 1.34 -8.34
C ARG A 117 -3.22 2.74 -8.91
N GLU A 118 -4.33 3.41 -9.27
CA GLU A 118 -4.30 4.79 -9.75
C GLU A 118 -3.75 5.74 -8.68
N ILE A 119 -4.24 5.63 -7.44
CA ILE A 119 -3.72 6.40 -6.29
C ILE A 119 -2.22 6.14 -6.11
N CYS A 120 -1.78 4.88 -6.13
CA CYS A 120 -0.37 4.56 -5.99
C CYS A 120 0.49 5.15 -7.13
N ALA A 121 -0.03 5.19 -8.36
CA ALA A 121 0.66 5.82 -9.48
C ALA A 121 0.70 7.35 -9.35
N GLU A 122 -0.42 7.97 -8.97
CA GLU A 122 -0.54 9.41 -8.68
C GLU A 122 0.45 9.82 -7.58
N GLU A 123 0.46 9.12 -6.44
CA GLU A 123 1.34 9.44 -5.31
C GLU A 123 2.83 9.22 -5.63
N ARG A 124 3.18 8.17 -6.39
CA ARG A 124 4.59 7.94 -6.78
C ARG A 124 5.08 8.90 -7.86
N ALA A 125 4.17 9.45 -8.68
CA ALA A 125 4.52 10.48 -9.66
C ALA A 125 4.72 11.86 -9.03
N LYS A 126 4.23 12.09 -7.80
CA LYS A 126 4.47 13.35 -7.07
C LYS A 126 5.97 13.50 -6.81
N LYS A 127 6.51 14.65 -7.22
CA LYS A 127 7.87 15.04 -6.86
C LYS A 127 7.94 15.18 -5.33
N ARG A 128 8.83 14.41 -4.71
CA ARG A 128 9.18 14.60 -3.31
C ARG A 128 10.16 15.75 -3.21
N TYR A 129 9.77 16.78 -2.48
CA TYR A 129 10.66 17.87 -2.13
C TYR A 129 11.15 17.67 -0.70
N PHE A 130 12.43 17.94 -0.49
CA PHE A 130 13.08 17.96 0.80
C PHE A 130 13.84 19.29 1.00
N ILE A 131 14.08 19.64 2.26
CA ILE A 131 14.89 20.76 2.71
C ILE A 131 16.36 20.35 2.58
N VAL A 132 17.14 21.13 1.84
CA VAL A 132 18.58 20.91 1.56
C VAL A 132 19.46 21.61 2.60
N ARG A 133 19.00 22.78 3.11
CA ARG A 133 19.69 23.55 4.16
C ARG A 133 18.68 24.15 5.12
N ARG A 134 19.04 24.27 6.41
CA ARG A 134 18.18 24.85 7.47
C ARG A 134 18.91 25.68 8.52
N GLU A 135 20.04 26.31 8.17
CA GLU A 135 20.89 27.03 9.13
C GLU A 135 20.30 28.39 9.52
N TYR A 136 20.30 29.36 8.59
CA TYR A 136 19.76 30.71 8.80
C TYR A 136 18.38 30.90 8.16
N TYR A 137 18.14 30.16 7.07
CA TYR A 137 16.89 30.07 6.34
C TYR A 137 16.83 28.68 5.70
N ILE A 138 15.64 28.28 5.23
CA ILE A 138 15.49 27.00 4.55
C ILE A 138 15.77 27.16 3.05
N GLU A 139 16.55 26.24 2.51
CA GLU A 139 16.63 25.99 1.07
C GLU A 139 15.90 24.69 0.77
N CYS A 140 14.88 24.74 -0.07
CA CYS A 140 14.12 23.55 -0.46
C CYS A 140 14.46 23.16 -1.90
N SER A 141 14.48 21.85 -2.16
CA SER A 141 14.60 21.27 -3.51
C SER A 141 13.44 21.65 -4.45
N CYS A 142 12.34 22.24 -3.94
CA CYS A 142 11.32 22.86 -4.81
C CYS A 142 11.79 24.19 -5.45
N GLY A 143 12.91 24.75 -5.00
CA GLY A 143 13.46 26.03 -5.46
C GLY A 143 13.29 27.18 -4.46
N TYR A 144 12.50 27.00 -3.40
CA TYR A 144 12.29 28.03 -2.37
C TYR A 144 13.55 28.26 -1.52
N LYS A 145 13.86 29.54 -1.28
CA LYS A 145 14.90 30.00 -0.35
C LYS A 145 14.33 31.10 0.53
N GLY A 146 14.25 30.87 1.84
CA GLY A 146 13.71 31.87 2.76
C GLY A 146 13.35 31.30 4.13
N PRO A 147 12.69 32.06 5.00
CA PRO A 147 12.33 31.59 6.33
C PRO A 147 11.38 30.39 6.24
N ALA A 148 11.50 29.47 7.20
CA ALA A 148 10.56 28.37 7.38
C ALA A 148 9.25 28.88 8.01
N LEU A 149 8.17 28.14 7.78
CA LEU A 149 6.95 28.24 8.55
C LEU A 149 6.75 26.91 9.26
N ASP A 150 6.77 26.91 10.59
CA ASP A 150 6.67 25.70 11.43
C ASP A 150 7.66 24.59 11.04
N GLY A 151 8.89 24.98 10.65
CA GLY A 151 9.93 24.05 10.22
C GLY A 151 9.77 23.51 8.79
N ALA A 152 8.76 23.97 8.04
CA ALA A 152 8.48 23.53 6.68
C ALA A 152 8.69 24.65 5.62
N CYS A 153 8.86 24.21 4.37
CA CYS A 153 8.87 25.07 3.20
C CYS A 153 7.53 25.80 3.04
N ARG A 154 7.57 27.12 2.93
CA ARG A 154 6.37 27.94 2.70
C ARG A 154 5.71 27.71 1.34
N ASP A 155 6.51 27.34 0.35
CA ASP A 155 6.04 27.17 -1.03
C ASP A 155 5.44 25.78 -1.25
N CYS A 156 6.21 24.72 -0.99
CA CYS A 156 5.76 23.35 -1.22
C CYS A 156 5.25 22.61 0.03
N GLY A 157 5.35 23.22 1.22
CA GLY A 157 4.89 22.64 2.48
C GLY A 157 5.77 21.51 3.04
N THR A 158 6.90 21.18 2.40
CA THR A 158 7.73 20.07 2.89
C THR A 158 8.54 20.45 4.14
N GLY A 159 8.46 19.59 5.15
CA GLY A 159 9.38 19.59 6.31
C GLY A 159 10.40 18.44 6.26
N GLU A 160 10.37 17.62 5.20
CA GLU A 160 11.26 16.47 5.05
C GLU A 160 12.69 16.98 4.80
N LEU A 161 13.66 16.49 5.57
CA LEU A 161 15.06 16.90 5.44
C LEU A 161 15.77 16.09 4.34
N SER A 162 16.79 16.66 3.71
CA SER A 162 17.73 15.90 2.89
C SER A 162 18.49 14.91 3.77
N TRP A 163 18.93 13.81 3.17
CA TRP A 163 19.69 12.77 3.87
C TRP A 163 20.94 13.35 4.58
N ASP A 164 21.64 14.29 3.92
CA ASP A 164 22.79 15.00 4.47
C ASP A 164 22.47 15.86 5.71
N LEU A 165 21.25 16.39 5.82
CA LEU A 165 20.81 17.14 7.00
C LEU A 165 20.37 16.21 8.12
N MET A 166 19.61 15.16 7.78
CA MET A 166 19.20 14.13 8.75
C MET A 166 20.39 13.50 9.47
N THR A 167 21.50 13.29 8.76
CA THR A 167 22.73 12.71 9.34
C THR A 167 23.45 13.71 10.24
N LYS A 168 23.53 14.98 9.84
CA LYS A 168 24.12 16.04 10.68
C LYS A 168 23.36 16.27 11.98
N ASP A 169 22.03 16.17 11.98
CA ASP A 169 21.22 16.38 13.18
C ASP A 169 21.32 15.23 14.20
N ASN A 170 21.67 14.02 13.74
CA ASN A 170 21.80 12.83 14.59
C ASN A 170 23.25 12.56 15.05
N SER A 171 24.19 13.46 14.71
CA SER A 171 25.60 13.41 15.08
C SER A 171 25.88 14.33 16.26
#